data_AF-A0A920TSQ1-F1
#
_entry.id   AF-A0A920TSQ1-F1
#
_cell.length_a   1.000
_cell.length_b   1.000
_cell.length_c   1.000
_cell.angle_alpha   90.00
_cell.angle_beta   90.00
_cell.angle_gamma   90.00
#
_symmetry.space_group_name_H-M   'P 1'
#
loop_
_entity.id
_entity.type
_entity.pdbx_description
1 polymer ?
#
loop_
_entity_poly.entity_id
_entity_poly.type
_entity_poly.pdbx_seq_one_letter_code
_entity_poly.pdbx_strand_id
1 'polypeptide(L)' 'MPNDSIVHVIEPLSRTDRQFLVSAEQDEEIRLGRNRVLARRVMFTSADGDRIVWFDRQGRVLRVEIPGIGYLAVREDLVG' A
#
# COMPACT_ATOMS: atom_id res chain seq x y z
N MET A 1 -17.19 -11.00 5.91
CA MET A 1 -15.97 -10.90 6.74
C MET A 1 -14.94 -10.16 5.93
N PRO A 2 -14.26 -9.13 6.46
CA PRO A 2 -13.09 -8.58 5.79
C PRO A 2 -12.07 -9.71 5.70
N ASN A 3 -11.68 -10.10 4.49
CA ASN A 3 -10.88 -11.31 4.28
C ASN A 3 -9.41 -10.94 4.44
N ASP A 4 -8.96 -10.81 5.68
CA ASP A 4 -7.55 -10.64 5.97
C ASP A 4 -6.80 -11.88 5.48
N SER A 5 -5.68 -11.66 4.79
CA SER A 5 -4.92 -12.75 4.15
C SER A 5 -3.44 -12.64 4.46
N ILE A 6 -2.76 -13.79 4.51
CA ILE A 6 -1.31 -13.83 4.70
C ILE A 6 -0.67 -14.01 3.33
N VAL A 7 0.31 -13.16 3.02
CA VAL A 7 1.12 -13.28 1.81
C VAL A 7 2.60 -13.40 2.17
N HIS A 8 3.30 -14.24 1.41
CA HIS A 8 4.74 -14.42 1.50
C HIS A 8 5.41 -13.60 0.39
N VAL A 9 6.38 -12.78 0.76
CA VAL A 9 7.12 -11.90 -0.15
C VAL A 9 8.61 -12.12 0.06
N ILE A 10 9.32 -12.41 -1.02
CA ILE A 10 10.78 -12.41 -1.00
C ILE A 10 11.25 -10.97 -1.13
N GLU A 11 11.94 -10.45 -0.11
CA GLU A 11 12.58 -9.14 -0.21
C GLU A 11 13.83 -9.26 -1.12
N PRO A 12 13.89 -8.60 -2.29
CA PRO A 12 14.95 -8.87 -3.26
C PRO A 12 16.37 -8.54 -2.77
N LEU A 13 16.53 -7.49 -1.96
CA LEU A 13 17.84 -7.02 -1.52
C LEU A 13 18.43 -7.92 -0.43
N SER A 14 17.63 -8.37 0.54
CA SER A 14 18.09 -9.25 1.61
C SER A 14 17.95 -10.75 1.28
N ARG A 15 17.15 -11.10 0.26
CA ARG A 15 16.75 -12.47 -0.08
C ARG A 15 16.05 -13.21 1.06
N THR A 16 15.38 -12.48 1.94
CA THR A 16 14.60 -13.07 3.04
C THR A 16 13.15 -13.27 2.63
N ASP A 17 12.55 -14.39 3.06
CA ASP A 17 11.10 -14.56 3.03
C ASP A 17 10.49 -13.72 4.15
N ARG A 18 9.43 -12.99 3.81
CA ARG A 18 8.70 -12.15 4.76
C ARG A 18 7.22 -12.41 4.66
N GLN A 19 6.58 -12.53 5.81
CA GLN A 19 5.14 -12.66 5.91
C GLN A 19 4.50 -11.28 6.13
N PHE A 20 3.41 -11.06 5.41
CA PHE A 20 2.56 -9.89 5.59
C PHE A 20 1.14 -10.34 5.90
N LEU A 21 0.57 -9.78 6.97
CA LEU A 21 -0.86 -9.77 7.17
C LEU A 21 -1.43 -8.59 6.37
N VAL A 22 -2.26 -8.91 5.39
CA VAL A 22 -2.92 -7.95 4.50
C VAL A 22 -4.32 -7.73 5.02
N SER A 23 -4.64 -6.48 5.38
CA SER A 23 -6.00 -6.11 5.77
C SER A 23 -6.96 -6.25 4.59
N ALA A 24 -8.24 -6.37 4.87
CA ALA A 24 -9.25 -6.12 3.85
C ALA A 24 -9.07 -4.75 3.17
N GLU A 25 -9.31 -4.73 1.87
CA GLU A 25 -9.24 -3.52 1.04
C GLU A 25 -10.39 -2.57 1.41
N GLN A 26 -10.09 -1.27 1.43
CA GLN A 26 -11.09 -0.22 1.66
C GLN A 26 -11.01 0.80 0.53
N ASP A 27 -12.15 1.16 -0.04
CA ASP A 27 -12.22 2.24 -1.01
C ASP A 27 -12.08 3.60 -0.30
N GLU A 28 -11.21 4.46 -0.83
CA GLU A 28 -10.91 5.78 -0.29
C GLU A 28 -10.70 6.79 -1.43
N GLU A 29 -11.37 7.94 -1.37
CA GLU A 29 -11.07 9.05 -2.27
C GLU A 29 -9.83 9.79 -1.77
N ILE A 30 -8.75 9.76 -2.56
CA ILE A 30 -7.52 10.49 -2.28
C ILE A 30 -7.31 11.63 -3.28
N ARG A 31 -6.54 12.63 -2.86
CA ARG A 31 -6.14 13.73 -3.72
C ARG A 31 -4.71 13.53 -4.22
N LEU A 32 -4.54 13.50 -5.54
CA LEU A 32 -3.24 13.48 -6.22
C LEU A 32 -3.10 14.76 -7.03
N GLY A 33 -2.32 15.70 -6.51
CA GLY A 33 -2.25 17.06 -7.04
C GLY A 33 -3.64 17.71 -7.12
N ARG A 34 -4.13 17.92 -8.36
CA ARG A 34 -5.46 18.52 -8.61
C ARG A 34 -6.58 17.48 -8.77
N ASN A 35 -6.25 16.20 -8.92
CA ASN A 35 -7.20 15.14 -9.21
C ASN A 35 -7.70 14.48 -7.93
N ARG A 36 -8.97 14.10 -7.93
CA ARG A 36 -9.55 13.18 -6.94
C ARG A 36 -9.63 11.80 -7.56
N VAL A 37 -9.16 10.81 -6.84
CA VAL A 37 -9.04 9.43 -7.33
C VAL A 37 -9.62 8.50 -6.29
N LEU A 38 -10.56 7.66 -6.70
CA LEU A 38 -10.98 6.53 -5.87
C LEU A 38 -9.88 5.48 -5.89
N ALA A 39 -9.28 5.25 -4.74
CA ALA A 39 -8.18 4.32 -4.53
C ALA A 39 -8.61 3.19 -3.58
N ARG A 40 -7.97 2.04 -3.73
CA ARG A 40 -8.08 0.93 -2.77
C ARG A 40 -6.94 1.06 -1.77
N ARG A 41 -7.27 1.37 -0.52
CA ARG A 41 -6.35 1.40 0.61
C ARG A 41 -6.20 -0.01 1.17
N VAL A 42 -4.95 -0.45 1.29
CA VAL A 42 -4.57 -1.75 1.83
C VAL A 42 -3.48 -1.55 2.88
N MET A 43 -3.64 -2.17 4.05
CA MET A 43 -2.63 -2.18 5.09
C MET A 43 -1.88 -3.51 5.07
N PHE A 44 -0.56 -3.43 5.07
CA PHE A 44 0.36 -4.55 5.12
C PHE A 44 1.10 -4.50 6.46
N THR A 45 0.81 -5.44 7.35
CA THR A 45 1.45 -5.55 8.66
C THR A 45 2.50 -6.66 8.63
N SER A 46 3.68 -6.37 9.16
CA SER A 46 4.81 -7.30 9.25
C SER A 46 5.57 -7.09 10.56
N ALA A 47 6.53 -7.97 10.87
CA ALA A 47 7.41 -7.81 12.04
C ALA A 47 8.20 -6.49 12.02
N ASP A 48 8.49 -5.94 10.83
CA ASP A 48 9.23 -4.67 10.67
C ASP A 48 8.33 -3.43 10.67
N GLY A 49 7.04 -3.64 10.97
CA GLY A 49 6.04 -2.59 11.05
C GLY A 49 5.10 -2.54 9.86
N ASP A 50 4.22 -1.54 9.92
CA ASP A 50 3.09 -1.36 9.03
C ASP A 50 3.45 -0.52 7.81
N ARG A 51 2.82 -0.87 6.69
CA ARG A 51 2.87 -0.11 5.44
C ARG A 51 1.45 0.03 4.93
N ILE A 52 1.05 1.25 4.59
CA ILE A 52 -0.27 1.51 4.01
C ILE A 52 -0.04 1.90 2.56
N VAL A 53 -0.72 1.20 1.65
CA VAL A 53 -0.57 1.42 0.22
C VAL A 53 -1.94 1.70 -0.39
N TRP A 54 -2.00 2.73 -1.21
CA TRP A 54 -3.17 3.07 -2.01
C TRP A 54 -2.91 2.68 -3.45
N PHE A 55 -3.80 1.86 -4.00
CA PHE A 55 -3.75 1.42 -5.38
C PHE A 55 -4.88 2.05 -6.20
N ASP A 56 -4.65 2.30 -7.47
CA ASP A 56 -5.76 2.56 -8.39
C ASP A 56 -6.52 1.26 -8.75
N ARG A 57 -7.54 1.39 -9.60
CA ARG A 57 -8.33 0.26 -10.09
C ARG A 57 -7.52 -0.74 -10.93
N GLN A 58 -6.38 -0.35 -11.49
CA GLN A 58 -5.49 -1.20 -12.27
C GLN A 58 -4.40 -1.85 -11.41
N GLY A 59 -4.35 -1.55 -10.11
CA GLY A 59 -3.33 -2.06 -9.20
C GLY A 59 -2.03 -1.25 -9.20
N ARG A 60 -2.01 -0.06 -9.81
CA ARG A 60 -0.84 0.83 -9.77
C ARG A 60 -0.79 1.55 -8.42
N VAL A 61 0.41 1.66 -7.84
CA VAL A 61 0.64 2.35 -6.57
C VAL A 61 0.49 3.87 -6.76
N LEU A 62 -0.38 4.47 -5.95
CA LEU A 62 -0.65 5.92 -5.92
C LEU A 62 0.00 6.61 -4.72
N ARG A 63 0.00 5.95 -3.56
CA ARG A 63 0.59 6.45 -2.32
C ARG A 63 1.13 5.28 -1.50
N VAL A 64 2.24 5.51 -0.81
CA VAL A 64 2.80 4.62 0.20
C VAL A 64 3.07 5.43 1.46
N GLU A 65 2.64 4.91 2.60
CA GLU A 65 2.95 5.44 3.92
C GLU A 65 3.59 4.34 4.78
N ILE A 66 4.68 4.68 5.47
CA ILE A 66 5.33 3.80 6.45
C ILE A 66 5.40 4.58 7.77
N PRO A 67 4.36 4.48 8.62
CA PRO A 67 4.23 5.32 9.81
C PRO A 67 5.42 5.22 10.77
N GLY A 68 5.97 4.02 10.93
CA GLY A 68 7.09 3.76 11.84
C GLY A 68 8.37 4.56 11.54
N ILE A 69 8.51 5.10 10.32
CA ILE A 69 9.65 5.93 9.93
C ILE A 69 9.22 7.30 9.38
N GLY A 70 7.94 7.67 9.49
CA GLY A 70 7.41 8.92 8.96
C GLY A 70 7.53 9.07 7.44
N TYR A 71 7.67 7.96 6.71
CA TYR A 71 7.86 8.00 5.26
C TYR A 71 6.52 8.13 4.54
N LEU A 72 6.47 9.04 3.58
CA LEU A 72 5.33 9.27 2.70
C LEU A 72 5.84 9.47 1.27
N ALA A 73 5.39 8.60 0.37
CA ALA A 73 5.57 8.77 -1.08
C ALA A 73 4.21 8.88 -1.75
N VAL A 74 4.05 9.87 -2.61
CA VAL A 74 2.81 10.14 -3.35
C VAL A 74 3.16 10.30 -4.81
N ARG A 75 2.36 9.68 -5.70
CA ARG A 75 2.48 9.91 -7.14
C ARG A 75 2.05 11.34 -7.46
N GLU A 76 2.90 12.09 -8.14
CA GLU A 76 2.62 13.50 -8.47
C GLU A 76 1.56 13.63 -9.57
N ASP A 77 1.48 12.66 -10.48
CA ASP A 77 0.48 12.58 -11.53
C ASP A 77 -0.02 11.15 -11.78
N LEU A 78 -1.05 11.03 -12.62
CA LEU A 78 -1.57 9.75 -13.11
C LEU A 78 -1.02 9.38 -14.50
N VAL A 79 -0.05 10.14 -15.00
CA VAL A 79 0.47 9.97 -16.34
C VAL A 79 1.53 8.86 -16.30
N GLY A 80 1.47 7.99 -17.29
CA GLY A 80 2.56 7.12 -17.72
C GLY A 80 2.94 7.55 -19.11
#